data_AF-A0A9X2S5J2-F1
#
_entry.id   AF-A0A9X2S5J2-F1
#
_cell.length_a   1.000
_cell.length_b   1.000
_cell.length_c   1.000
_cell.angle_alpha   90.00
_cell.angle_beta   90.00
_cell.angle_gamma   90.00
#
_symmetry.space_group_name_H-M   'P 1'
#
loop_
_entity.id
_entity.type
_entity.pdbx_description
1 polymer ?
#
loop_
_entity_poly.entity_id
_entity_poly.type
_entity_poly.pdbx_seq_one_letter_code
_entity_poly.pdbx_strand_id
1 'polypeptide(L)'
;MNKTYICILYATSLLILILSIIFVKKMIFRELFIKPDKSKVYVQEFIRKHNKKLDIVLKVITVIGFIVLYNGLIIPAVKDVPYILNNEYKTIEGKAVTHSYGGRTDRPIRVTIRDDNGNEERLVFFFWDDVYVGDRFKIIYLPKLKRGTVLKSEKNY
;
A
#
# COMPACT_ATOMS: atom_id res chain seq x y z
N MET A 1 1.01 -17.16 -7.93
CA MET A 1 1.06 -16.04 -6.97
C MET A 1 0.98 -16.61 -5.55
N ASN A 2 1.71 -16.06 -4.57
CA ASN A 2 1.64 -16.54 -3.19
C ASN A 2 0.27 -16.20 -2.57
N LYS A 3 -0.52 -17.22 -2.20
CA LYS A 3 -1.88 -17.04 -1.65
C LYS A 3 -1.88 -16.31 -0.31
N THR A 4 -0.91 -16.58 0.57
CA THR A 4 -0.77 -15.91 1.87
C THR A 4 -0.57 -14.40 1.68
N TYR A 5 0.25 -14.01 0.71
CA TYR A 5 0.48 -12.60 0.39
C TYR A 5 -0.80 -11.90 -0.09
N ILE A 6 -1.57 -12.55 -0.97
CA ILE A 6 -2.87 -12.03 -1.40
C ILE A 6 -3.80 -11.88 -0.20
N CYS A 7 -3.91 -12.90 0.65
CA CYS A 7 -4.76 -12.85 1.84
C CYS A 7 -4.42 -11.66 2.75
N ILE A 8 -3.13 -11.41 3.03
CA ILE A 8 -2.70 -10.27 3.84
C ILE A 8 -3.06 -8.94 3.16
N LEU A 9 -2.88 -8.83 1.85
CA LEU A 9 -3.20 -7.63 1.08
C LEU A 9 -4.71 -7.30 1.13
N TYR A 10 -5.57 -8.30 0.99
CA TYR A 10 -7.02 -8.08 1.03
C TYR A 10 -7.53 -7.92 2.46
N ALA A 11 -6.94 -8.59 3.45
CA ALA A 11 -7.25 -8.36 4.86
C ALA A 11 -6.91 -6.92 5.28
N THR A 12 -5.75 -6.39 4.86
CA THR A 12 -5.38 -4.99 5.12
C THR A 12 -6.29 -4.01 4.38
N SER A 13 -6.68 -4.32 3.14
CA SER A 13 -7.67 -3.53 2.38
C SER A 13 -9.03 -3.47 3.08
N LEU A 14 -9.51 -4.61 3.60
CA LEU A 14 -10.76 -4.71 4.35
C LEU A 14 -10.69 -3.88 5.64
N LEU A 15 -9.58 -3.97 6.38
CA LEU A 15 -9.37 -3.19 7.60
C LEU A 15 -9.46 -1.68 7.33
N ILE A 16 -8.81 -1.20 6.25
CA ILE A 16 -8.89 0.22 5.84
C ILE A 16 -10.33 0.63 5.53
N LEU A 17 -11.10 -0.26 4.89
CA LEU A 17 -12.50 -0.03 4.55
C LEU A 17 -13.40 0.03 5.81
N ILE A 18 -13.16 -0.83 6.80
CA ILE A 18 -13.86 -0.78 8.09
C ILE A 18 -13.53 0.53 8.83
N LEU A 19 -12.25 0.91 8.86
CA LEU A 19 -11.80 2.16 9.48
C LEU A 19 -12.39 3.40 8.80
N SER A 20 -12.53 3.40 7.48
CA SER A 20 -13.14 4.50 6.74
C SER A 20 -14.64 4.61 7.04
N ILE A 21 -15.37 3.49 7.17
CA ILE A 21 -16.78 3.49 7.60
C ILE A 21 -16.92 4.06 9.02
N ILE A 22 -16.07 3.63 9.96
CA ILE A 22 -16.08 4.17 11.34
C ILE A 22 -15.78 5.68 11.33
N PHE A 23 -14.82 6.12 10.51
CA PHE A 23 -14.47 7.53 10.36
C PHE A 23 -15.65 8.35 9.82
N VAL A 24 -16.31 7.87 8.74
CA VAL A 24 -17.48 8.53 8.16
C VAL A 24 -18.63 8.58 9.16
N LYS A 25 -18.88 7.49 9.90
CA LYS A 25 -19.88 7.47 10.98
C LYS A 25 -19.59 8.56 12.00
N LYS A 26 -18.37 8.63 12.53
CA LYS A 26 -17.97 9.69 13.50
C LYS A 26 -18.15 11.09 12.92
N MET A 27 -17.87 11.28 11.63
CA MET A 27 -18.06 12.55 10.94
C MET A 27 -19.53 12.96 10.86
N ILE A 28 -20.42 12.02 10.51
CA ILE A 28 -21.88 12.25 10.41
C ILE A 28 -22.48 12.56 11.78
N PHE A 29 -22.12 11.78 12.82
CA PHE A 29 -22.60 11.98 14.19
C PHE A 29 -21.94 13.18 14.90
N ARG A 30 -21.08 13.93 14.19
CA ARG A 30 -20.35 15.12 14.69
C ARG A 30 -19.62 14.86 16.02
N GLU A 31 -19.15 13.64 16.23
CA GLU A 31 -18.33 13.34 17.40
C GLU A 31 -17.00 14.06 17.29
N LEU A 32 -16.54 14.66 18.39
CA LEU A 32 -15.18 15.22 18.47
C LEU A 32 -14.17 14.08 18.34
N PHE A 33 -13.22 14.22 17.41
CA PHE A 33 -12.14 13.23 17.26
C PHE A 33 -11.26 13.17 18.51
N ILE A 34 -11.08 14.32 19.16
CA ILE A 34 -10.29 14.48 20.37
C ILE A 34 -11.24 14.87 21.51
N LYS A 35 -11.48 13.94 22.43
CA LYS A 35 -12.16 14.26 23.69
C LYS A 35 -11.15 14.94 24.62
N PRO A 36 -11.36 16.21 25.02
CA PRO A 36 -10.39 16.94 25.84
C PRO A 36 -10.10 16.25 27.17
N ASP A 37 -11.08 15.54 27.75
CA ASP A 37 -11.02 14.90 29.07
C ASP A 37 -10.02 13.73 29.20
N LYS A 38 -9.37 13.31 28.11
CA LYS A 38 -8.36 12.24 28.15
C LYS A 38 -6.92 12.73 27.92
N SER A 39 -6.69 14.04 27.89
CA SER A 39 -5.38 14.66 27.59
C SER A 39 -4.80 15.43 28.78
N LYS A 40 -3.47 15.62 28.84
CA LYS A 40 -2.79 16.39 29.92
C LYS A 40 -3.37 17.81 30.02
N VAL A 41 -3.43 18.39 31.22
CA VAL A 41 -4.06 19.70 31.53
C VAL A 41 -3.69 20.83 30.54
N TYR A 42 -2.40 20.97 30.20
CA TYR A 42 -1.93 21.95 29.20
C TYR A 42 -2.49 21.72 27.79
N VAL A 43 -2.54 20.45 27.35
CA VAL A 43 -3.08 20.04 26.05
C VAL A 43 -4.61 20.23 26.04
N GLN A 44 -5.25 20.00 27.19
CA GLN A 44 -6.68 20.17 27.39
C GLN A 44 -7.11 21.64 27.26
N GLU A 45 -6.36 22.59 27.84
CA GLU A 45 -6.61 24.03 27.69
C GLU A 45 -6.41 24.52 26.25
N PHE A 46 -5.35 24.06 25.57
CA PHE A 46 -5.08 24.40 24.18
C PHE A 46 -6.17 23.85 23.24
N ILE A 47 -6.57 22.59 23.43
CA ILE A 47 -7.70 21.98 22.71
C ILE A 47 -8.97 22.75 23.00
N ARG A 48 -9.28 23.12 24.25
CA ARG A 48 -10.51 23.89 24.57
C ARG A 48 -10.55 25.24 23.84
N LYS A 49 -9.42 25.93 23.77
CA LYS A 49 -9.28 27.25 23.13
C LYS A 49 -9.35 27.20 21.60
N HIS A 50 -8.89 26.12 20.97
CA HIS A 50 -8.81 25.97 19.51
C HIS A 50 -9.60 24.78 18.94
N ASN A 51 -10.51 24.20 19.73
CA ASN A 51 -11.12 22.87 19.52
C ASN A 51 -11.68 22.69 18.10
N LYS A 52 -12.48 23.67 17.66
CA LYS A 52 -13.14 23.62 16.34
C LYS A 52 -12.15 23.68 15.19
N LYS A 53 -11.09 24.49 15.28
CA LYS A 53 -10.09 24.62 14.20
C LYS A 53 -9.21 23.37 14.11
N LEU A 54 -8.76 22.84 15.26
CA LEU A 54 -7.93 21.62 15.31
C LEU A 54 -8.70 20.39 14.83
N ASP A 55 -9.96 20.24 15.21
CA ASP A 55 -10.81 19.13 14.77
C ASP A 55 -11.05 19.19 13.24
N ILE A 56 -11.28 20.38 12.67
CA ILE A 56 -11.39 20.56 11.21
C ILE A 56 -10.08 20.18 10.50
N VAL A 57 -8.94 20.67 10.96
CA VAL A 57 -7.63 20.37 10.36
C VAL A 57 -7.34 18.87 10.38
N LEU A 58 -7.60 18.19 11.51
CA LEU A 58 -7.39 16.76 11.64
C LEU A 58 -8.29 15.95 10.70
N LYS A 59 -9.56 16.37 10.55
CA LYS A 59 -10.50 15.77 9.59
C LYS A 59 -10.01 15.92 8.16
N VAL A 60 -9.57 17.12 7.77
CA VAL A 60 -9.04 17.38 6.42
C VAL A 60 -7.82 16.51 6.12
N ILE A 61 -6.85 16.47 7.03
CA ILE A 61 -5.65 15.62 6.86
C ILE A 61 -6.03 14.15 6.72
N THR A 62 -6.99 13.68 7.53
CA THR A 62 -7.44 12.29 7.51
C THR A 62 -8.17 11.94 6.20
N VAL A 63 -9.02 12.84 5.70
CA VAL A 63 -9.69 12.68 4.40
C VAL A 63 -8.67 12.61 3.27
N ILE A 64 -7.67 13.49 3.25
CA ILE A 64 -6.59 13.46 2.26
C ILE A 64 -5.84 12.13 2.34
N GLY A 65 -5.52 11.65 3.55
CA GLY A 65 -4.90 10.35 3.77
C GLY A 65 -5.73 9.19 3.19
N PHE A 66 -7.04 9.19 3.41
CA PHE A 66 -7.93 8.19 2.80
C PHE A 66 -7.94 8.29 1.27
N ILE A 67 -8.00 9.48 0.68
CA ILE A 67 -7.98 9.64 -0.78
C ILE A 67 -6.72 9.00 -1.38
N VAL A 68 -5.55 9.22 -0.77
CA VAL A 68 -4.28 8.62 -1.22
C VAL A 68 -4.31 7.10 -1.09
N LEU A 69 -4.80 6.56 0.04
CA LEU A 69 -4.90 5.12 0.28
C LEU A 69 -5.88 4.43 -0.69
N TYR A 70 -7.02 5.07 -0.96
CA TYR A 70 -8.02 4.51 -1.87
C TYR A 70 -7.49 4.46 -3.30
N ASN A 71 -6.87 5.53 -3.78
CA ASN A 71 -6.30 5.57 -5.13
C ASN A 71 -5.10 4.63 -5.29
N GLY A 72 -4.23 4.53 -4.28
CA GLY A 72 -3.01 3.73 -4.35
C GLY A 72 -3.21 2.23 -4.08
N LEU A 73 -4.23 1.85 -3.30
CA LEU A 73 -4.38 0.49 -2.82
C LEU A 73 -5.79 -0.07 -3.04
N ILE A 74 -6.83 0.59 -2.54
CA ILE A 74 -8.20 0.02 -2.55
C ILE A 74 -8.76 -0.10 -3.97
N ILE A 75 -8.75 0.98 -4.76
CA ILE A 75 -9.31 0.99 -6.12
C ILE A 75 -8.57 -0.01 -7.03
N PRO A 76 -7.22 -0.05 -7.07
CA PRO A 76 -6.49 -1.07 -7.80
C PRO A 76 -6.81 -2.50 -7.31
N ALA A 77 -6.89 -2.70 -5.98
CA ALA A 77 -7.20 -4.01 -5.40
C ALA A 77 -8.59 -4.52 -5.81
N VAL A 78 -9.61 -3.65 -5.82
CA VAL A 78 -10.95 -4.01 -6.28
C VAL A 78 -10.93 -4.38 -7.77
N LYS A 79 -10.22 -3.61 -8.60
CA LYS A 79 -10.07 -3.91 -10.03
C LYS A 79 -9.29 -5.21 -10.29
N ASP A 80 -8.45 -5.64 -9.35
CA ASP A 80 -7.70 -6.90 -9.43
C ASP A 80 -8.50 -8.13 -8.96
N VAL A 81 -9.63 -7.96 -8.27
CA VAL A 81 -10.49 -9.09 -7.82
C VAL A 81 -10.84 -10.08 -8.93
N PRO A 82 -11.36 -9.67 -10.11
CA PRO A 82 -11.69 -10.63 -11.17
C PRO A 82 -10.48 -11.45 -11.63
N TYR A 83 -9.31 -10.81 -11.74
CA TYR A 83 -8.07 -11.50 -12.12
C TYR A 83 -7.64 -12.53 -11.07
N ILE A 84 -7.88 -12.27 -9.78
CA ILE A 84 -7.59 -13.23 -8.72
C ILE A 84 -8.55 -14.41 -8.76
N LEU A 85 -9.85 -14.14 -8.91
CA LEU A 85 -10.89 -15.18 -8.98
C LEU A 85 -10.67 -16.13 -10.15
N ASN A 86 -10.26 -15.58 -11.30
CA ASN A 86 -9.99 -16.35 -12.52
C ASN A 86 -8.55 -16.91 -12.58
N ASN A 87 -7.68 -16.60 -11.60
CA ASN A 87 -6.24 -16.88 -11.62
C ASN A 87 -5.47 -16.29 -12.84
N GLU A 88 -5.95 -15.17 -13.38
CA GLU A 88 -5.40 -14.46 -14.55
C GLU A 88 -4.34 -13.43 -14.14
N TYR A 89 -3.23 -13.90 -13.59
CA TYR A 89 -2.11 -13.04 -13.21
C TYR A 89 -1.22 -12.70 -14.41
N LYS A 90 -0.60 -11.52 -14.39
CA LYS A 90 0.44 -11.18 -15.37
C LYS A 90 1.79 -11.72 -14.94
N THR A 91 2.62 -12.06 -15.91
CA THR A 91 4.02 -12.43 -15.69
C THR A 91 4.91 -11.50 -16.48
N ILE A 92 6.01 -11.06 -15.89
CA ILE A 92 7.09 -10.37 -16.60
C ILE A 92 8.40 -11.13 -16.34
N GLU A 93 9.21 -11.22 -17.39
CA GLU A 93 10.57 -11.75 -17.34
C GLU A 93 11.49 -10.68 -17.94
N GLY A 94 12.51 -10.28 -17.18
CA GLY A 94 13.32 -9.14 -17.57
C GLY A 94 14.39 -8.77 -16.56
N LYS A 95 15.12 -7.69 -16.84
CA LYS A 95 16.22 -7.19 -16.01
C LYS A 95 15.77 -6.03 -15.15
N ALA A 96 16.25 -5.97 -13.92
CA ALA A 96 16.07 -4.82 -13.05
C ALA A 96 16.82 -3.61 -13.63
N VAL A 97 16.13 -2.48 -13.77
CA VAL A 97 16.72 -1.19 -14.22
C VAL A 97 16.89 -0.20 -13.07
N THR A 98 16.43 -0.54 -11.88
CA THR A 98 16.60 0.26 -10.67
C THR A 98 17.23 -0.59 -9.58
N HIS A 99 18.21 -0.02 -8.87
CA HIS A 99 18.69 -0.59 -7.63
C HIS A 99 17.64 -0.45 -6.53
N SER A 100 17.43 -1.51 -5.77
CA SER A 100 16.67 -1.45 -4.52
C SER A 100 17.39 -2.26 -3.47
N TYR A 101 17.83 -1.60 -2.41
CA TYR A 101 18.41 -2.30 -1.28
C TYR A 101 17.32 -3.11 -0.59
N GLY A 102 17.48 -4.43 -0.67
CA GLY A 102 16.61 -5.48 -0.17
C GLY A 102 17.42 -6.38 0.76
N GLY A 103 16.80 -7.09 1.70
CA GLY A 103 17.57 -7.76 2.75
C GLY A 103 16.89 -7.78 4.10
N ARG A 104 15.82 -7.00 4.25
CA ARG A 104 14.92 -7.11 5.39
C ARG A 104 13.59 -7.71 4.93
N THR A 105 13.29 -8.87 5.48
CA THR A 105 12.09 -9.69 5.21
C THR A 105 10.78 -8.98 5.52
N ASP A 106 10.84 -7.87 6.26
CA ASP A 106 9.68 -7.12 6.74
C ASP A 106 9.15 -6.10 5.72
N ARG A 107 9.88 -5.80 4.64
CA ARG A 107 9.52 -4.69 3.74
C ARG A 107 9.44 -5.11 2.27
N PRO A 108 8.38 -4.72 1.56
CA PRO A 108 8.33 -4.88 0.12
C PRO A 108 9.28 -3.87 -0.55
N ILE A 109 10.04 -4.33 -1.53
CA ILE A 109 10.90 -3.51 -2.37
C ILE A 109 10.15 -3.04 -3.61
N ARG A 110 10.59 -1.91 -4.19
CA ARG A 110 10.02 -1.37 -5.42
C ARG A 110 11.09 -1.36 -6.50
N VAL A 111 10.89 -2.15 -7.55
CA VAL A 111 11.87 -2.34 -8.62
C VAL A 111 11.17 -2.16 -9.96
N THR A 112 11.82 -1.43 -10.87
CA THR A 112 11.42 -1.40 -12.27
C THR A 112 12.12 -2.54 -13.01
N ILE A 113 11.34 -3.37 -13.69
CA ILE A 113 11.80 -4.47 -14.52
C ILE A 113 11.58 -4.10 -15.98
N ARG A 114 12.62 -4.22 -16.80
CA ARG A 114 12.54 -4.07 -18.26
C ARG A 114 12.56 -5.44 -18.92
N ASP A 115 11.54 -5.74 -19.71
CA ASP A 115 11.48 -6.97 -20.50
C ASP A 115 12.44 -6.91 -21.71
N ASP A 116 12.62 -8.06 -22.38
CA ASP A 116 13.49 -8.15 -23.55
C ASP A 116 12.96 -7.38 -24.77
N ASN A 117 11.68 -6.98 -24.76
CA ASN A 117 11.05 -6.15 -25.80
C ASN A 117 11.17 -4.64 -25.53
N GLY A 118 11.80 -4.25 -24.41
CA GLY A 118 11.98 -2.86 -24.01
C GLY A 118 10.83 -2.26 -23.19
N ASN A 119 9.79 -3.02 -22.84
CA ASN A 119 8.73 -2.55 -21.97
C ASN A 119 9.20 -2.53 -20.51
N GLU A 120 8.88 -1.45 -19.81
CA GLU A 120 9.19 -1.29 -18.39
C GLU A 120 7.96 -1.39 -17.52
N GLU A 121 8.06 -2.18 -16.45
CA GLU A 121 7.02 -2.32 -15.45
C GLU A 121 7.59 -2.08 -14.05
N ARG A 122 6.98 -1.13 -13.34
CA ARG A 122 7.35 -0.82 -11.95
C ARG A 122 6.56 -1.69 -11.01
N LEU A 123 7.24 -2.60 -10.32
CA LEU A 123 6.63 -3.61 -9.48
C LEU A 123 7.03 -3.46 -8.01
N VAL A 124 6.14 -3.91 -7.13
CA VAL A 124 6.36 -3.99 -5.69
C VAL A 124 6.26 -5.45 -5.24
N PHE A 125 7.30 -6.00 -4.63
CA PHE A 125 7.32 -7.40 -4.19
C PHE A 125 8.24 -7.59 -2.99
N PHE A 126 8.10 -8.71 -2.28
CA PHE A 126 9.01 -9.09 -1.20
C PHE A 126 10.17 -9.92 -1.78
N PHE A 127 11.39 -9.56 -1.45
CA PHE A 127 12.60 -10.28 -1.85
C PHE A 127 13.63 -10.24 -0.72
N TRP A 128 14.34 -11.34 -0.54
CA TRP A 128 15.20 -11.57 0.63
C TRP A 128 16.57 -10.93 0.51
N ASP A 129 16.96 -10.51 -0.68
CA ASP A 129 18.30 -10.04 -1.00
C ASP A 129 18.22 -8.67 -1.69
N ASP A 130 19.35 -7.99 -1.82
CA ASP A 130 19.47 -6.74 -2.56
C ASP A 130 19.12 -6.97 -4.03
N VAL A 131 18.56 -5.95 -4.69
CA VAL A 131 18.33 -5.98 -6.13
C VAL A 131 19.25 -4.99 -6.81
N TYR A 132 20.14 -5.52 -7.66
CA TYR A 132 21.08 -4.74 -8.44
C TYR A 132 20.59 -4.57 -9.88
N VAL A 133 21.01 -3.47 -10.52
CA VAL A 133 20.73 -3.25 -11.94
C VAL A 133 21.38 -4.36 -12.76
N GLY A 134 20.59 -4.95 -13.66
CA GLY A 134 20.98 -6.10 -14.47
C GLY A 134 20.55 -7.45 -13.92
N ASP A 135 20.17 -7.54 -12.63
CA ASP A 135 19.60 -8.77 -12.05
C ASP A 135 18.35 -9.18 -12.83
N ARG A 136 18.25 -10.45 -13.19
CA ARG A 136 17.13 -10.97 -13.99
C ARG A 136 16.08 -11.57 -13.08
N PHE A 137 14.82 -11.20 -13.30
CA PHE A 137 13.69 -11.70 -12.53
C PHE A 137 12.60 -12.23 -13.44
N LYS A 138 11.94 -13.29 -12.98
CA LYS A 138 10.64 -13.73 -13.45
C LYS A 138 9.63 -13.52 -12.34
N ILE A 139 8.67 -12.61 -12.54
CA ILE A 139 7.73 -12.16 -11.51
C ILE A 139 6.31 -12.37 -11.99
N ILE A 140 5.49 -13.01 -11.15
CA ILE A 140 4.03 -13.05 -11.32
C ILE A 140 3.41 -11.93 -10.48
N TYR A 141 2.53 -11.12 -11.06
CA TYR A 141 2.02 -9.91 -10.41
C TYR A 141 0.57 -9.57 -10.78
N LEU A 142 -0.04 -8.74 -9.92
CA LEU A 142 -1.40 -8.25 -10.08
C LEU A 142 -1.44 -7.06 -11.07
N PRO A 143 -2.28 -7.10 -12.12
CA PRO A 143 -2.24 -6.13 -13.21
C PRO A 143 -2.38 -4.67 -12.79
N LYS A 144 -3.25 -4.36 -11.81
CA LYS A 144 -3.55 -2.98 -11.40
C LYS A 144 -2.74 -2.54 -10.19
N LEU A 145 -2.61 -3.39 -9.17
CA LEU A 145 -1.81 -3.13 -7.97
C LEU A 145 -0.31 -3.13 -8.24
N LYS A 146 0.14 -3.75 -9.33
CA LYS A 146 1.57 -3.93 -9.66
C LYS A 146 2.36 -4.59 -8.52
N ARG A 147 1.67 -5.44 -7.76
CA ARG A 147 2.23 -6.20 -6.63
C ARG A 147 2.43 -7.65 -7.03
N GLY A 148 3.62 -8.19 -6.75
CA GLY A 148 4.01 -9.49 -7.27
C GLY A 148 4.74 -10.40 -6.29
N THR A 149 5.01 -11.61 -6.77
CA THR A 149 5.85 -12.61 -6.13
C THR A 149 6.93 -13.04 -7.12
N VAL A 150 8.18 -13.10 -6.66
CA VAL A 150 9.30 -13.60 -7.49
C VAL A 150 9.14 -15.11 -7.67
N LEU A 151 9.17 -15.56 -8.92
CA LEU A 151 9.19 -16.99 -9.28
C LEU A 151 10.63 -17.49 -9.46
N LYS A 152 11.47 -16.67 -10.09
CA LYS A 152 12.88 -16.96 -10.34
C LYS A 152 13.68 -15.66 -10.31
N SER A 153 14.90 -15.72 -9.77
CA SER A 153 15.87 -14.64 -9.76
C SER A 153 17.24 -15.16 -10.15
N GLU A 154 17.94 -14.44 -11.03
CA GLU A 154 19.32 -14.70 -11.42
C GLU A 154 20.12 -13.43 -11.18
N LYS A 155 21.14 -13.53 -10.33
CA LYS A 155 22.02 -12.41 -9.99
C LYS A 155 23.01 -12.17 -11.12
N ASN A 156 23.20 -10.90 -11.44
CA ASN A 156 24.27 -10.48 -12.32
C ASN A 156 25.51 -10.22 -11.45
N TYR A 157 26.40 -11.22 -11.33
CA TYR A 157 27.68 -11.09 -10.63
C TYR A 157 28.74 -10.49 -11.55
#